data_AF-A0A973Q682-F1
#
_entry.id   AF-A0A973Q682-F1
#
_cell.length_a   1.000
_cell.length_b   1.000
_cell.length_c   1.000
_cell.angle_alpha   90.00
_cell.angle_beta   90.00
_cell.angle_gamma   90.00
#
_symmetry.space_group_name_H-M   'P 1'
#
loop_
_entity.id
_entity.type
_entity.pdbx_description
1 polymer ?
#
loop_
_entity_poly.entity_id
_entity_poly.type
_entity_poly.pdbx_seq_one_letter_code
_entity_poly.pdbx_strand_id
1 'polypeptide(L)'
;MAGRLKAPTGRYGGKTAEERQAERRRRFLDAALQLFGDTPGYRNTTVAALSEAAGLSTRQFYEEFRTLEDVLAALHLQVNG
;
A
#
# COMPACT_ATOMS: atom_id res chain seq x y z
N MET A 1 36.49 9.10 -10.80
CA MET A 1 35.69 10.33 -10.53
C MET A 1 34.32 9.93 -9.99
N ALA A 2 33.71 10.80 -9.20
CA ALA A 2 32.76 10.48 -8.12
C ALA A 2 31.37 10.01 -8.57
N GLY A 3 30.75 9.18 -7.72
CA GLY A 3 29.34 8.82 -7.76
C GLY A 3 28.88 8.05 -6.52
N ARG A 4 29.21 8.55 -5.32
CA ARG A 4 28.66 8.01 -4.06
C ARG A 4 27.15 8.24 -4.03
N LEU A 5 26.37 7.19 -4.29
CA LEU A 5 24.93 7.20 -4.01
C LEU A 5 24.77 7.27 -2.49
N LYS A 6 24.53 8.49 -2.01
CA LYS A 6 24.25 8.83 -0.62
C LYS A 6 22.98 8.08 -0.22
N ALA A 7 23.09 7.11 0.69
CA ALA A 7 21.93 6.55 1.38
C ALA A 7 21.16 7.72 2.00
N PRO A 8 19.84 7.87 1.76
CA PRO A 8 19.09 8.95 2.37
C PRO A 8 18.91 8.66 3.87
N THR A 9 19.91 9.05 4.66
CA THR A 9 19.81 9.28 6.10
C THR A 9 19.12 10.62 6.31
N GLY A 10 17.83 10.69 5.99
CA GLY A 10 17.07 11.92 6.05
C GLY A 10 15.71 11.67 6.67
N ARG A 11 15.50 12.16 7.89
CA ARG A 11 14.16 12.44 8.43
C ARG A 11 13.48 13.42 7.46
N TYR A 12 12.81 12.90 6.44
CA TYR A 12 11.87 13.67 5.65
C TYR A 12 10.59 13.82 6.49
N GLY A 13 10.44 14.97 7.15
CA GLY A 13 9.16 15.44 7.68
C GLY A 13 8.68 14.84 9.00
N GLY A 14 9.59 14.47 9.92
CA GLY A 14 9.21 14.09 11.28
C GLY A 14 8.56 12.71 11.45
N LYS A 15 8.21 12.03 10.35
CA LYS A 15 7.76 10.62 10.35
C LYS A 15 8.93 9.68 10.04
N THR A 16 9.10 8.62 10.84
CA THR A 16 10.06 7.55 10.58
C THR A 16 9.73 6.81 9.27
N ALA A 17 10.68 6.05 8.74
CA ALA A 17 10.42 5.21 7.57
C ALA A 17 9.26 4.24 7.82
N GLU A 18 9.15 3.74 9.05
CA GLU A 18 8.09 2.84 9.51
C GLU A 18 6.73 3.54 9.55
N GLU A 19 6.65 4.78 10.03
CA GLU A 19 5.39 5.53 10.03
C GLU A 19 4.88 5.80 8.61
N ARG A 20 5.78 6.08 7.66
CA ARG A 20 5.41 6.22 6.24
C ARG A 20 4.96 4.91 5.64
N GLN A 21 5.60 3.80 6.02
CA GLN A 21 5.21 2.46 5.59
C GLN A 21 3.80 2.11 6.10
N ALA A 22 3.56 2.33 7.39
CA ALA A 22 2.25 2.12 8.00
C ALA A 22 1.16 2.97 7.35
N GLU A 23 1.44 4.23 7.02
CA GLU A 23 0.49 5.10 6.32
C GLU A 23 0.16 4.59 4.91
N ARG A 24 1.17 4.16 4.14
CA ARG A 24 0.96 3.56 2.81
C ARG A 24 0.12 2.30 2.90
N ARG A 25 0.49 1.39 3.82
CA ARG A 25 -0.25 0.15 4.08
C ARG A 25 -1.70 0.44 4.40
N ARG A 26 -1.97 1.42 5.27
CA ARG A 26 -3.32 1.85 5.62
C ARG A 26 -4.12 2.32 4.41
N ARG A 27 -3.54 3.17 3.55
CA ARG A 27 -4.21 3.66 2.33
C ARG A 27 -4.59 2.52 1.38
N PHE A 28 -3.73 1.51 1.21
CA PHE A 28 -4.07 0.32 0.43
C PHE A 28 -5.24 -0.45 1.05
N LEU A 29 -5.28 -0.60 2.37
CA LEU A 29 -6.37 -1.30 3.05
C LEU A 29 -7.69 -0.52 3.00
N ASP A 30 -7.66 0.80 3.14
CA ASP A 30 -8.84 1.66 2.98
C ASP A 30 -9.41 1.56 1.55
N ALA A 31 -8.54 1.64 0.53
CA ALA A 31 -8.96 1.46 -0.86
C ALA A 31 -9.49 0.05 -1.15
N ALA A 32 -8.86 -0.97 -0.56
CA ALA A 32 -9.31 -2.35 -0.68
C ALA A 32 -10.68 -2.57 -0.03
N LEU A 33 -10.96 -1.95 1.12
CA LEU A 33 -12.26 -2.03 1.78
C LEU A 33 -13.38 -1.50 0.86
N GLN A 34 -13.13 -0.38 0.17
CA GLN A 34 -14.07 0.17 -0.79
C GLN A 34 -14.24 -0.75 -2.02
N LEU A 35 -13.15 -1.15 -2.66
CA LEU A 35 -13.20 -1.92 -3.91
C LEU A 35 -13.66 -3.38 -3.72
N PHE A 36 -13.32 -4.00 -2.60
CA PHE A 36 -13.69 -5.38 -2.32
C PHE A 36 -15.11 -5.49 -1.78
N GLY A 37 -15.59 -4.46 -1.07
CA GLY A 37 -16.93 -4.40 -0.49
C GLY A 37 -18.02 -3.91 -1.44
N ASP A 38 -17.66 -3.20 -2.52
CA ASP A 38 -18.60 -2.66 -3.52
C ASP A 38 -18.53 -3.44 -4.85
N THR A 39 -19.45 -3.17 -5.78
CA THR A 39 -19.43 -3.70 -7.15
C THR A 39 -18.30 -3.01 -7.95
N PRO A 40 -17.38 -3.74 -8.61
CA PRO A 40 -17.48 -5.10 -9.12
C PRO A 40 -16.90 -6.21 -8.21
N GLY A 41 -16.46 -5.85 -7.01
CA GLY A 41 -15.94 -6.75 -5.98
C GLY A 41 -14.48 -7.17 -6.17
N TYR A 42 -13.98 -7.92 -5.18
CA TYR A 42 -12.60 -8.41 -5.14
C TYR A 42 -12.13 -9.08 -6.44
N ARG A 43 -12.96 -9.98 -7.00
CA ARG A 43 -12.60 -10.78 -8.19
C ARG A 43 -12.32 -9.95 -9.44
N ASN A 44 -12.90 -8.75 -9.53
CA ASN A 44 -12.73 -7.84 -10.65
C ASN A 44 -11.77 -6.69 -10.34
N THR A 45 -11.20 -6.65 -9.13
CA THR A 45 -10.22 -5.65 -8.75
C THR A 45 -8.84 -6.03 -9.30
N THR A 46 -8.09 -5.03 -9.78
CA THR A 46 -6.70 -5.21 -10.23
C THR A 46 -5.76 -4.42 -9.35
N VAL A 47 -4.47 -4.78 -9.35
CA VAL A 47 -3.42 -4.02 -8.64
C VAL A 47 -3.39 -2.56 -9.12
N ALA A 48 -3.63 -2.32 -10.42
CA ALA A 48 -3.69 -0.97 -10.98
C ALA A 48 -4.86 -0.17 -10.39
N ALA A 49 -6.08 -0.73 -10.43
CA ALA A 49 -7.28 -0.08 -9.87
C ALA A 49 -7.14 0.18 -8.37
N LEU A 50 -6.58 -0.76 -7.61
CA LEU A 50 -6.33 -0.58 -6.18
C LEU A 50 -5.30 0.51 -5.91
N SER A 51 -4.21 0.56 -6.70
CA SER A 51 -3.17 1.58 -6.56
C SER A 51 -3.72 2.97 -6.87
N GLU A 52 -4.52 3.08 -7.93
CA GLU A 52 -5.23 4.31 -8.30
C GLU A 52 -6.17 4.77 -7.18
N ALA A 53 -7.02 3.88 -6.66
CA ALA A 53 -7.94 4.17 -5.57
C ALA A 53 -7.21 4.58 -4.26
N ALA A 54 -6.04 4.00 -4.00
CA ALA A 54 -5.20 4.36 -2.85
C ALA A 54 -4.40 5.67 -3.05
N GLY A 55 -4.36 6.22 -4.27
CA GLY A 55 -3.51 7.34 -4.64
C GLY A 55 -2.01 7.02 -4.53
N LEU A 56 -1.65 5.76 -4.79
CA LEU A 56 -0.28 5.23 -4.68
C LEU A 56 0.15 4.59 -6.00
N SER A 57 1.45 4.34 -6.15
CA SER A 57 1.99 3.64 -7.32
C SER A 57 1.92 2.12 -7.17
N THR A 58 1.85 1.40 -8.29
CA THR A 58 1.99 -0.07 -8.33
C THR A 58 3.34 -0.54 -7.75
N ARG A 59 4.40 0.28 -7.87
CA ARG A 59 5.67 0.01 -7.20
C ARG A 59 5.50 -0.05 -5.68
N GLN A 60 4.80 0.92 -5.10
CA GLN A 60 4.53 0.95 -3.66
C GLN A 60 3.63 -0.21 -3.23
N PHE A 61 2.73 -0.66 -4.11
CA PHE A 61 1.95 -1.87 -3.84
C PHE A 61 2.89 -3.06 -3.60
N TYR A 62 3.84 -3.31 -4.52
CA TYR A 62 4.79 -4.41 -4.39
C TYR A 62 5.84 -4.22 -3.27
N GLU A 63 5.99 -3.02 -2.71
CA GLU A 63 6.77 -2.77 -1.49
C GLU A 63 6.01 -3.23 -0.22
N GLU A 64 4.66 -3.21 -0.23
CA GLU A 64 3.82 -3.53 0.94
C GLU A 64 3.15 -4.91 0.88
N PHE A 65 2.79 -5.38 -0.32
CA PHE A 65 1.99 -6.58 -0.59
C PHE A 65 2.48 -7.28 -1.86
N ARG A 66 2.33 -8.61 -1.97
CA ARG A 66 2.73 -9.35 -3.17
C ARG A 66 1.55 -9.60 -4.10
N THR A 67 0.36 -9.78 -3.53
CA THR A 67 -0.88 -10.09 -4.26
C THR A 67 -2.08 -9.35 -3.68
N LEU A 68 -3.19 -9.32 -4.42
CA LEU A 68 -4.47 -8.83 -3.90
C LEU A 68 -4.99 -9.72 -2.75
N GLU A 69 -4.63 -11.01 -2.75
CA GLU A 69 -4.97 -11.96 -1.69
C GLU A 69 -4.30 -11.57 -0.37
N ASP A 70 -3.05 -11.12 -0.40
CA ASP A 70 -2.35 -10.60 0.78
C ASP A 70 -3.07 -9.37 1.36
N VAL A 71 -3.56 -8.49 0.49
CA VAL A 71 -4.34 -7.32 0.91
C VAL A 71 -5.66 -7.74 1.52
N LEU A 72 -6.36 -8.70 0.91
CA LEU A 72 -7.63 -9.21 1.42
C LEU A 72 -7.44 -9.88 2.79
N ALA A 73 -6.40 -10.69 2.96
CA ALA A 73 -6.07 -11.32 4.24
C ALA A 73 -5.74 -10.27 5.31
N ALA A 74 -4.93 -9.27 4.98
CA ALA A 74 -4.61 -8.18 5.89
C ALA A 74 -5.84 -7.33 6.24
N LEU A 75 -6.72 -7.07 5.28
CA LEU A 75 -7.98 -6.37 5.49
C LEU A 75 -8.92 -7.17 6.40
N HIS A 76 -9.02 -8.48 6.19
CA HIS A 76 -9.83 -9.36 7.02
C HIS A 76 -9.37 -9.34 8.49
N LEU A 77 -8.05 -9.36 8.73
CA LEU A 77 -7.49 -9.21 10.07
C LEU A 77 -7.75 -7.82 10.67
N GLN A 78 -7.77 -6.76 9.87
CA GLN A 78 -8.05 -5.39 10.34
C GLN A 78 -9.53 -5.20 10.73
N VAL A 79 -10.46 -5.82 10.00
CA VAL A 79 -11.90 -5.65 10.23
C VAL A 79 -12.42 -6.58 11.34
N ASN A 80 -11.83 -7.77 11.48
CA ASN A 80 -12.31 -8.79 12.42
C ASN A 80 -11.42 -8.97 13.66
N GLY A 81 -10.37 -8.17 13.81
CA GLY A 81 -9.52 -8.11 15.00
C GLY A 81 -9.96 -7.02 15.96
#